data_AF-A0A925XN50-F1
#
_entry.id   AF-A0A925XN50-F1
#
_cell.length_a   1.000
_cell.length_b   1.000
_cell.length_c   1.000
_cell.angle_alpha   90.00
_cell.angle_beta   90.00
_cell.angle_gamma   90.00
#
_symmetry.space_group_name_H-M   'P 1'
#
loop_
_entity.id
_entity.type
_entity.pdbx_description
1 polymer ?
#
loop_
_entity_poly.entity_id
_entity_poly.type
_entity_poly.pdbx_seq_one_letter_code
_entity_poly.pdbx_strand_id
1 'polypeptide(L)' 'MFVDSHCHLSFPELAHDLAGVLQRMRQNDVVAALNVCTTLTEFPAVLA' A
#
# COMPACT_ATOMS: atom_id res chain seq x y z
N MET A 1 7.77 10.35 11.83
CA MET A 1 8.21 9.49 10.72
C MET A 1 7.87 8.06 11.06
N PHE A 2 6.99 7.45 10.26
CA PHE A 2 6.50 6.09 10.43
C PHE A 2 6.83 5.25 9.20
N VAL A 3 7.04 3.96 9.44
CA VAL A 3 7.13 2.95 8.39
C VAL A 3 5.97 2.00 8.63
N ASP A 4 5.11 1.85 7.63
CA ASP A 4 4.06 0.84 7.66
C ASP A 4 4.67 -0.51 7.27
N SER A 5 4.97 -1.34 8.27
CA SER A 5 5.62 -2.62 8.03
C SER A 5 4.70 -3.66 7.40
N HIS A 6 3.39 -3.44 7.31
CA HIS A 6 2.44 -4.38 6.73
C HIS A 6 1.14 -3.69 6.30
N CYS A 7 0.95 -3.53 4.99
CA CYS A 7 -0.28 -3.02 4.41
C CYS A 7 -0.72 -3.82 3.18
N HIS A 8 -1.95 -3.58 2.73
CA HIS A 8 -2.57 -4.23 1.57
C HIS A 8 -3.11 -3.18 0.59
N LEU A 9 -2.23 -2.32 0.08
CA LEU A 9 -2.59 -1.22 -0.83
C LEU A 9 -3.10 -1.69 -2.19
N SER A 10 -2.82 -2.94 -2.58
CA SER A 10 -3.29 -3.52 -3.84
C SER A 10 -4.71 -4.12 -3.77
N PHE A 11 -5.41 -3.98 -2.64
CA PHE A 11 -6.79 -4.45 -2.48
C PHE A 11 -7.77 -3.67 -3.37
N PRO A 12 -8.75 -4.33 -4.00
CA PRO A 12 -9.70 -3.70 -4.93
C PRO A 12 -10.44 -2.49 -4.35
N GLU A 13 -10.72 -2.51 -3.05
CA GLU A 13 -11.41 -1.46 -2.31
C GLU A 13 -10.63 -0.13 -2.33
N LEU A 14 -9.30 -0.18 -2.42
CA LEU A 14 -8.42 0.99 -2.44
C LEU A 14 -8.00 1.39 -3.85
N ALA A 15 -8.23 0.54 -4.86
CA ALA A 15 -7.78 0.77 -6.23
C ALA A 15 -8.29 2.08 -6.84
N HIS A 16 -9.51 2.50 -6.48
CA HIS A 16 -10.13 3.72 -7.00
C HIS A 16 -9.52 5.02 -6.45
N ASP A 17 -8.82 4.99 -5.31
CA ASP A 17 -8.22 6.17 -4.65
C ASP A 17 -6.81 5.89 -4.14
N LEU A 18 -6.04 5.01 -4.78
CA LEU A 18 -4.69 4.67 -4.31
C LEU A 18 -3.80 5.92 -4.20
N ALA A 19 -3.92 6.85 -5.15
CA ALA A 19 -3.19 8.12 -5.11
C ALA A 19 -3.55 8.97 -3.88
N GLY A 20 -4.83 9.07 -3.52
CA GLY A 20 -5.29 9.79 -2.33
C GLY A 20 -4.85 9.10 -1.04
N VAL A 21 -4.85 7.77 -1.00
CA VAL A 21 -4.30 7.00 0.14
C VAL A 21 -2.82 7.34 0.34
N LEU A 22 -2.00 7.27 -0.72
CA LEU A 22 -0.58 7.60 -0.65
C LEU A 22 -0.33 9.07 -0.25
N GLN A 23 -1.20 10.00 -0.67
CA GLN A 23 -1.14 11.38 -0.22
C GLN A 23 -1.41 11.50 1.28
N ARG A 24 -2.47 10.84 1.79
CA ARG A 24 -2.81 10.84 3.21
C ARG A 24 -1.72 10.19 4.06
N MET A 25 -1.08 9.12 3.56
CA MET A 25 0.09 8.50 4.20
C MET A 25 1.22 9.53 4.40
N ARG A 26 1.58 10.26 3.33
CA ARG A 26 2.59 11.33 3.41
C ARG A 26 2.21 12.45 4.36
N GLN A 27 0.94 12.88 4.36
CA GLN A 27 0.44 13.92 5.26
C GLN A 27 0.48 13.50 6.74
N ASN A 28 0.51 12.20 7.02
CA ASN A 28 0.59 11.63 8.37
C ASN A 28 2.00 11.06 8.68
N ASP A 29 3.04 11.56 8.00
CA ASP A 29 4.44 11.18 8.20
C ASP A 29 4.76 9.68 7.97
N VAL A 30 3.95 8.94 7.21
CA VAL A 30 4.28 7.58 6.75
C VAL A 30 5.14 7.69 5.50
N VAL A 31 6.43 7.37 5.63
CA VAL A 31 7.43 7.63 4.58
C VAL A 31 7.81 6.39 3.76
N ALA A 32 7.50 5.21 4.27
CA ALA A 32 7.72 3.93 3.62
C ALA A 32 6.66 2.93 4.04
N ALA A 33 6.36 1.97 3.17
CA ALA A 33 5.39 0.92 3.44
C ALA A 33 5.80 -0.39 2.78
N LEU A 34 5.56 -1.51 3.46
CA LEU A 34 5.63 -2.84 2.89
C LEU A 34 4.22 -3.26 2.46
N ASN A 35 3.98 -3.27 1.15
CA ASN A 35 2.73 -3.73 0.57
C ASN A 35 2.79 -5.25 0.34
N VAL A 36 1.85 -5.99 0.91
CA VAL A 36 1.87 -7.46 0.98
C VAL A 36 0.67 -8.03 0.23
N CYS A 37 0.88 -9.08 -0.57
CA CYS A 37 -0.19 -9.89 -1.14
C CYS A 37 -0.55 -11.07 -0.22
N THR A 38 -1.78 -11.57 -0.29
CA THR A 38 -2.22 -12.70 0.54
C THR A 38 -2.12 -14.05 -0.17
N THR A 39 -2.02 -14.03 -1.50
CA THR A 39 -1.87 -15.21 -2.34
C THR A 39 -0.76 -15.03 -3.37
N LEU A 40 -0.21 -16.14 -3.88
CA LEU A 40 0.83 -16.09 -4.93
C LEU A 40 0.31 -15.50 -6.25
N THR A 41 -0.98 -15.70 -6.56
CA THR A 41 -1.61 -15.15 -7.77
C THR A 41 -1.64 -13.62 -7.77
N GLU A 42 -1.70 -13.01 -6.59
CA GLU A 42 -1.68 -11.55 -6.39
C GLU A 42 -0.27 -10.95 -6.41
N PHE A 43 0.78 -11.78 -6.33
CA PHE A 43 2.16 -11.30 -6.23
C PHE A 43 2.57 -10.30 -7.32
N PRO A 44 2.18 -10.44 -8.60
CA PRO A 44 2.49 -9.43 -9.62
C PRO A 44 1.97 -8.03 -9.32
N ALA A 45 0.92 -7.89 -8.49
CA ALA A 45 0.35 -6.59 -8.12
C ALA A 45 1.11 -5.88 -6.99
N VAL A 46 2.10 -6.53 -6.38
CA VAL A 46 2.97 -5.96 -5.32
C VAL A 46 4.46 -6.06 -5.66
N LEU A 47 4.79 -6.59 -6.85
CA LEU A 47 6.17 -6.73 -7.33
C LEU A 47 6.71 -5.37 -7.78
N ALA A 48 7.87 -4.99 -7.26
CA ALA A 48 8.59 -3.76 -7.57
C ALA A 48 9.73 -3.98 -8.57
#